data_AF-A0A1W2B6G7-F1
#
_entry.id   AF-A0A1W2B6G7-F1
#
_cell.length_a   1.000
_cell.length_b   1.000
_cell.length_c   1.000
_cell.angle_alpha   90.00
_cell.angle_beta   90.00
_cell.angle_gamma   90.00
#
_symmetry.space_group_name_H-M   'P 1'
#
loop_
_entity.id
_entity.type
_entity.pdbx_description
1 polymer ?
#
loop_
_entity_poly.entity_id
_entity_poly.type
_entity_poly.pdbx_seq_one_letter_code
_entity_poly.pdbx_strand_id
1 'polypeptide(L)'
;MKYFIANLSVHTIVALVLIILCVVCANRNKKGKTKNPVAYFLPLLFCAAAVAYMAVFTAPRLLAIASVKSDNYYSYTGTLEDVSVFNNALTVDGERYYINPLRDIPEEGSNVKIRYTRYGHYAVEVVVTEEVDVDNSISEEKQTSITSTDEE
;
A
#
# COMPACT_ATOMS: atom_id res chain seq x y z
N MET A 1 -8.34 -5.93 8.27
CA MET A 1 -8.51 -7.19 7.51
C MET A 1 -9.68 -7.19 6.54
N LYS A 2 -10.92 -6.84 6.95
CA LYS A 2 -12.11 -6.87 6.06
C LYS A 2 -11.92 -6.09 4.75
N TYR A 3 -11.40 -4.87 4.83
CA TYR A 3 -11.13 -4.04 3.65
C TYR A 3 -10.13 -4.68 2.68
N PHE A 4 -9.02 -5.23 3.19
CA PHE A 4 -8.02 -5.91 2.37
C PHE A 4 -8.64 -7.07 1.56
N ILE A 5 -9.45 -7.91 2.21
CA ILE A 5 -10.13 -9.03 1.55
C ILE A 5 -11.17 -8.54 0.54
N ALA A 6 -11.95 -7.50 0.87
CA ALA A 6 -12.91 -6.91 -0.07
C ALA A 6 -12.19 -6.35 -1.30
N ASN A 7 -11.09 -5.61 -1.11
CA ASN A 7 -10.30 -5.03 -2.18
C ASN A 7 -9.68 -6.12 -3.08
N LEU A 8 -9.10 -7.15 -2.47
CA LEU A 8 -8.57 -8.30 -3.20
C LEU A 8 -9.67 -9.01 -4.02
N SER A 9 -10.86 -9.20 -3.45
CA SER A 9 -12.00 -9.81 -4.15
C SER A 9 -12.40 -8.99 -5.37
N VAL A 10 -12.49 -7.66 -5.25
CA VAL A 10 -12.80 -6.76 -6.38
C VAL A 10 -11.77 -6.90 -7.49
N HIS A 11 -10.48 -6.82 -7.18
CA HIS A 11 -9.40 -6.99 -8.17
C HIS A 11 -9.40 -8.38 -8.82
N THR A 12 -9.74 -9.42 -8.05
CA THR A 12 -9.86 -10.78 -8.56
C THR A 12 -11.04 -10.89 -9.54
N ILE A 13 -12.18 -10.28 -9.23
CA ILE A 13 -13.33 -10.24 -10.14
C ILE A 13 -12.98 -9.51 -11.44
N VAL A 14 -12.29 -8.36 -11.37
CA VAL A 14 -11.85 -7.63 -12.58
C VAL A 14 -10.93 -8.48 -13.44
N ALA A 15 -9.95 -9.17 -12.83
CA ALA A 15 -9.07 -10.08 -13.55
C ALA A 15 -9.84 -11.24 -14.22
N LEU A 16 -10.81 -11.84 -13.52
CA LEU A 16 -11.68 -12.88 -14.07
C LEU A 16 -12.50 -12.38 -15.25
N VAL A 17 -13.07 -11.17 -15.16
CA VAL A 17 -13.81 -10.55 -16.28
C VAL A 17 -12.93 -10.40 -17.51
N LEU A 18 -11.68 -9.91 -17.35
CA LEU A 18 -10.75 -9.79 -18.48
C LEU A 18 -10.43 -11.15 -19.13
N ILE A 19 -10.23 -12.19 -18.31
CA ILE A 19 -10.01 -13.56 -18.80
C ILE A 19 -11.23 -14.08 -19.56
N ILE A 20 -12.45 -13.89 -19.01
CA ILE A 20 -13.70 -14.29 -19.65
C ILE A 20 -13.86 -13.58 -20.99
N LEU A 21 -13.59 -12.27 -21.06
CA LEU A 21 -13.64 -11.51 -22.31
C LEU A 21 -12.65 -12.04 -23.35
N CYS A 22 -11.41 -12.35 -22.93
CA CYS A 22 -10.42 -13.00 -23.78
C CYS A 22 -10.95 -14.31 -24.37
N VAL A 23 -11.48 -15.20 -23.53
CA VAL A 23 -12.03 -16.50 -23.95
C VAL A 23 -13.23 -16.33 -24.88
N VAL A 24 -14.15 -15.42 -24.57
CA VAL A 24 -15.33 -15.13 -25.41
C VAL A 24 -14.90 -14.61 -26.77
N CYS A 25 -13.99 -13.64 -26.84
CA CYS A 25 -13.48 -13.10 -28.10
C CYS A 25 -12.71 -14.17 -28.90
N ALA A 26 -11.86 -14.97 -28.26
CA ALA A 26 -11.13 -16.05 -28.92
C ALA A 26 -12.09 -17.08 -29.53
N ASN A 27 -13.12 -17.48 -28.78
CA ASN A 27 -14.15 -18.40 -29.26
C ASN A 27 -14.98 -17.82 -30.41
N ARG A 28 -15.25 -16.52 -30.42
CA ARG A 28 -15.94 -15.85 -31.55
C ARG A 28 -15.06 -15.83 -32.80
N ASN A 29 -13.77 -15.54 -32.67
CA ASN A 29 -12.81 -15.58 -33.77
C ASN A 29 -12.71 -16.98 -34.36
N LYS A 30 -12.60 -18.01 -33.51
CA LYS A 30 -12.56 -19.43 -33.93
C LYS A 30 -13.81 -19.85 -34.71
N LYS A 31 -14.98 -19.31 -34.36
CA LYS A 31 -16.26 -19.59 -35.04
C LYS A 31 -16.49 -18.73 -36.29
N GLY A 32 -15.52 -17.91 -36.71
CA GLY A 32 -15.67 -17.01 -37.86
C GLY A 32 -16.76 -15.94 -37.68
N LYS A 33 -17.18 -15.67 -36.43
CA LYS A 33 -18.26 -14.70 -36.13
C LYS A 33 -17.77 -13.25 -36.07
N THR A 34 -16.49 -13.02 -36.29
CA THR A 34 -15.84 -11.71 -36.17
C THR A 34 -15.77 -11.05 -37.54
N LYS A 35 -16.55 -9.98 -37.73
CA LYS A 35 -16.64 -9.29 -39.03
C LYS A 35 -15.57 -8.22 -39.23
N ASN A 36 -15.09 -7.62 -38.14
CA ASN A 36 -14.14 -6.51 -38.18
C ASN A 36 -12.70 -7.06 -38.04
N PRO A 37 -11.76 -6.70 -38.94
CA PRO A 37 -10.38 -7.20 -38.89
C PRO A 37 -9.66 -6.82 -37.59
N VAL A 38 -9.93 -5.61 -37.06
CA VAL A 38 -9.35 -5.15 -35.78
C VAL A 38 -9.81 -6.01 -34.60
N ALA A 39 -11.05 -6.54 -34.64
CA ALA A 39 -11.59 -7.34 -33.54
C ALA A 39 -10.90 -8.70 -33.38
N TYR A 40 -10.12 -9.15 -34.38
CA TYR A 40 -9.30 -10.35 -34.25
C TYR A 40 -8.18 -10.21 -33.22
N PHE A 41 -7.74 -8.98 -32.93
CA PHE A 41 -6.70 -8.70 -31.94
C PHE A 41 -7.22 -8.55 -30.50
N LEU A 42 -8.55 -8.46 -30.31
CA LEU A 42 -9.13 -8.28 -28.97
C LEU A 42 -8.76 -9.37 -27.95
N PRO A 43 -8.70 -10.67 -28.28
CA PRO A 43 -8.25 -11.68 -27.32
C PRO A 43 -6.83 -11.42 -26.84
N LEU A 44 -5.92 -11.03 -27.75
CA LEU A 44 -4.54 -10.71 -27.41
C LEU A 44 -4.48 -9.48 -26.50
N LEU A 45 -5.25 -8.43 -26.82
CA LEU A 45 -5.35 -7.22 -26.01
C LEU A 45 -5.87 -7.53 -24.60
N PHE A 46 -6.96 -8.29 -24.47
CA PHE A 46 -7.50 -8.68 -23.16
C PHE A 46 -6.56 -9.60 -22.39
N CYS A 47 -5.83 -10.48 -23.06
CA CYS A 47 -4.80 -11.31 -22.44
C CYS A 47 -3.67 -10.45 -21.86
N ALA A 48 -3.11 -9.53 -22.65
CA ALA A 48 -2.06 -8.62 -22.20
C ALA A 48 -2.54 -7.73 -21.04
N ALA A 49 -3.76 -7.18 -21.15
CA ALA A 49 -4.38 -6.39 -20.10
C ALA A 49 -4.59 -7.21 -18.81
N ALA A 50 -5.04 -8.46 -18.92
CA ALA A 50 -5.21 -9.34 -17.76
C ALA A 50 -3.88 -9.64 -17.07
N VAL A 51 -2.84 -9.97 -17.83
CA VAL A 51 -1.50 -10.23 -17.29
C VAL A 51 -0.93 -8.99 -16.60
N ALA A 52 -0.97 -7.83 -17.26
CA ALA A 52 -0.50 -6.58 -16.67
C ALA A 52 -1.28 -6.22 -15.40
N TYR A 53 -2.61 -6.35 -15.44
CA TYR A 53 -3.47 -6.06 -14.29
C TYR A 53 -3.18 -7.00 -13.12
N MET A 54 -3.04 -8.31 -13.38
CA MET A 54 -2.69 -9.28 -12.34
C MET A 54 -1.32 -9.00 -11.75
N ALA A 55 -0.31 -8.68 -12.57
CA ALA A 55 1.04 -8.39 -12.10
C ALA A 55 1.10 -7.14 -11.20
N VAL A 56 0.37 -6.08 -11.57
CA VAL A 56 0.41 -4.80 -10.84
C VAL A 56 -0.51 -4.81 -9.61
N PHE A 57 -1.71 -5.38 -9.71
CA PHE A 57 -2.74 -5.25 -8.67
C PHE A 57 -3.00 -6.53 -7.90
N THR A 58 -3.27 -7.64 -8.58
CA THR A 58 -3.79 -8.85 -7.93
C THR A 58 -2.68 -9.68 -7.26
N ALA A 59 -1.56 -9.90 -7.94
CA ALA A 59 -0.47 -10.77 -7.47
C ALA A 59 0.21 -10.24 -6.20
N PRO A 60 0.57 -8.95 -6.08
CA PRO A 60 1.16 -8.44 -4.84
C PRO A 60 0.22 -8.60 -3.64
N ARG A 61 -1.09 -8.42 -3.85
CA ARG A 61 -2.13 -8.60 -2.82
C ARG A 61 -2.32 -10.08 -2.45
N LEU A 62 -2.31 -10.99 -3.42
CA LEU A 62 -2.34 -12.43 -3.15
C LEU A 62 -1.15 -12.87 -2.30
N LEU A 63 0.06 -12.39 -2.63
CA LEU A 63 1.28 -12.68 -1.86
C LEU A 63 1.21 -12.08 -0.44
N ALA A 64 0.55 -10.94 -0.27
CA ALA A 64 0.35 -10.29 1.02
C ALA A 64 -0.66 -11.01 1.93
N ILE A 65 -1.51 -11.93 1.43
CA ILE A 65 -2.48 -12.67 2.26
C ILE A 65 -1.78 -13.41 3.40
N ALA A 66 -0.64 -14.04 3.14
CA ALA A 66 0.08 -14.80 4.15
C ALA A 66 0.56 -13.89 5.30
N SER A 67 1.09 -12.71 4.96
CA SER A 67 1.48 -11.70 5.94
C SER A 67 0.29 -11.18 6.75
N VAL A 68 -0.83 -10.88 6.08
CA VAL A 68 -2.06 -10.42 6.75
C VAL A 68 -2.66 -11.49 7.66
N LYS A 69 -2.60 -12.77 7.29
CA LYS A 69 -3.14 -13.86 8.10
C LYS A 69 -2.26 -14.18 9.31
N SER A 70 -0.95 -14.00 9.19
CA SER A 70 0.03 -14.34 10.24
C SER A 70 0.44 -13.15 11.11
N ASP A 71 -0.15 -11.97 10.89
CA ASP A 71 0.21 -10.70 11.52
C ASP A 71 1.70 -10.33 11.46
N ASN A 72 2.41 -10.87 10.46
CA ASN A 72 3.80 -10.57 10.18
C ASN A 72 3.91 -9.32 9.29
N TYR A 73 3.99 -8.17 9.95
CA TYR A 73 4.10 -6.87 9.30
C TYR A 73 5.50 -6.27 9.49
N TYR A 74 5.94 -5.53 8.48
CA TYR A 74 7.16 -4.72 8.55
C TYR A 74 6.79 -3.38 9.16
N SER A 75 7.73 -2.75 9.87
CA SER A 75 7.53 -1.42 10.44
C SER A 75 8.54 -0.45 9.84
N TYR A 76 8.09 0.75 9.49
CA TYR A 76 8.92 1.85 9.05
C TYR A 76 8.49 3.13 9.78
N THR A 77 9.43 4.00 10.12
CA THR A 77 9.14 5.29 10.75
C THR A 77 9.74 6.37 9.87
N GLY A 78 8.95 7.39 9.54
CA GLY A 78 9.34 8.45 8.63
C GLY A 78 8.35 9.60 8.63
N THR A 79 8.57 10.58 7.76
CA THR A 79 7.73 11.78 7.66
C THR A 79 6.62 11.57 6.65
N LEU A 80 5.37 11.85 7.03
CA LEU A 80 4.24 11.82 6.11
C LEU A 80 4.32 13.01 5.14
N GLU A 81 4.53 12.75 3.86
CA GLU A 81 4.74 13.80 2.84
C GLU A 81 3.45 14.19 2.11
N ASP A 82 2.62 13.22 1.75
CA ASP A 82 1.44 13.42 0.92
C ASP A 82 0.37 12.37 1.25
N VAL A 83 -0.89 12.79 1.23
CA VAL A 83 -2.05 11.91 1.32
C VAL A 83 -2.82 11.97 0.02
N SER A 84 -3.12 10.81 -0.57
CA SER A 84 -3.86 10.77 -1.81
C SER A 84 -5.26 11.38 -1.66
N VAL A 85 -5.76 12.03 -2.71
CA VAL A 85 -7.09 12.69 -2.74
C VAL A 85 -8.24 11.79 -2.27
N PHE A 86 -8.11 10.47 -2.43
CA PHE A 86 -9.12 9.49 -2.02
C PHE A 86 -8.82 8.82 -0.67
N ASN A 87 -7.85 9.34 0.10
CA ASN A 87 -7.38 8.79 1.37
C ASN A 87 -6.98 7.31 1.29
N ASN A 88 -6.66 6.81 0.10
CA ASN A 88 -6.40 5.39 -0.15
C ASN A 88 -4.90 5.07 -0.25
N ALA A 89 -4.06 6.10 -0.22
CA ALA A 89 -2.61 5.97 -0.19
C ALA A 89 -2.00 7.15 0.56
N LEU A 90 -0.82 6.91 1.11
CA LEU A 90 0.02 7.89 1.79
C LEU A 90 1.46 7.71 1.33
N THR A 91 2.22 8.79 1.27
CA THR A 91 3.63 8.78 0.90
C THR A 91 4.46 9.14 2.13
N VAL A 92 5.42 8.28 2.50
CA VAL A 92 6.33 8.51 3.63
C VAL A 92 7.75 8.37 3.14
N ASP A 93 8.54 9.44 3.29
CA ASP A 93 9.91 9.55 2.78
C ASP A 93 10.05 9.09 1.31
N GLY A 94 9.15 9.54 0.43
CA GLY A 94 9.10 9.15 -0.98
C GLY A 94 8.52 7.76 -1.29
N GLU A 95 8.25 6.93 -0.29
CA GLU A 95 7.68 5.59 -0.48
C GLU A 95 6.16 5.58 -0.33
N ARG A 96 5.46 4.95 -1.28
CA ARG A 96 3.99 4.95 -1.34
C ARG A 96 3.39 3.72 -0.66
N TYR A 97 2.51 3.96 0.31
CA TYR A 97 1.77 2.93 1.04
C TYR A 97 0.27 3.03 0.77
N TYR A 98 -0.41 1.90 0.69
CA TYR A 98 -1.86 1.83 0.47
C TYR A 98 -2.59 1.61 1.78
N ILE A 99 -3.62 2.41 2.06
CA ILE A 99 -4.38 2.35 3.32
C ILE A 99 -5.88 2.22 3.05
N ASN A 100 -6.62 1.76 4.06
CA ASN A 100 -8.08 1.81 4.04
C ASN A 100 -8.54 3.29 4.15
N PRO A 101 -9.31 3.82 3.18
CA PRO A 101 -9.72 5.22 3.17
C PRO A 101 -10.71 5.61 4.27
N LEU A 102 -11.24 4.62 5.00
CA LEU A 102 -12.11 4.85 6.15
C LEU A 102 -11.34 5.02 7.47
N ARG A 103 -10.01 5.15 7.42
CA ARG A 103 -9.19 5.42 8.61
C ARG A 103 -8.86 6.89 8.70
N ASP A 104 -8.75 7.37 9.94
CA ASP A 104 -8.17 8.68 10.21
C ASP A 104 -6.71 8.66 9.77
N ILE A 105 -6.34 9.65 8.98
CA ILE A 105 -4.99 9.82 8.45
C ILE A 105 -4.38 11.02 9.20
N PRO A 106 -3.14 10.89 9.70
CA PRO A 106 -2.42 12.02 10.28
C PRO A 106 -2.26 13.18 9.28
N GLU A 107 -1.98 14.37 9.80
CA GLU A 107 -1.69 15.53 8.96
C GLU A 107 -0.31 15.38 8.27
N GLU A 108 -0.21 15.89 7.04
CA GLU A 108 1.05 15.99 6.31
C GLU A 108 2.10 16.75 7.15
N GLY A 109 3.35 16.26 7.12
CA GLY A 109 4.45 16.73 7.97
C GLY A 109 4.60 15.98 9.30
N SER A 110 3.64 15.13 9.68
CA SER A 110 3.74 14.34 10.92
C SER A 110 4.76 13.20 10.79
N ASN A 111 5.53 12.93 11.85
CA ASN A 111 6.29 11.69 11.96
C ASN A 111 5.37 10.52 12.28
N VAL A 112 5.41 9.49 11.44
CA VAL A 112 4.51 8.34 11.55
C VAL A 112 5.28 7.03 11.53
N LYS A 113 4.87 6.11 12.41
CA LYS A 113 5.26 4.71 12.36
C LYS A 113 4.20 3.92 11.63
N ILE A 114 4.57 3.34 10.51
CA ILE A 114 3.70 2.54 9.65
C ILE A 114 4.03 1.06 9.81
N ARG A 115 2.99 0.25 10.05
CA ARG A 115 3.07 -1.21 9.91
C ARG A 115 2.45 -1.63 8.58
N TYR A 116 3.21 -2.32 7.74
CA TYR A 116 2.80 -2.63 6.37
C TYR A 116 3.15 -4.05 5.93
N THR A 117 2.53 -4.48 4.82
CA THR A 117 2.82 -5.75 4.15
C THR A 117 3.96 -5.60 3.15
N ARG A 118 4.91 -6.55 3.16
CA ARG A 118 6.17 -6.46 2.38
C ARG A 118 5.99 -6.22 0.88
N TYR A 119 5.11 -6.98 0.24
CA TYR A 119 4.99 -6.96 -1.23
C TYR A 119 3.92 -5.99 -1.73
N GLY A 120 2.90 -5.73 -0.91
CA GLY A 120 1.76 -4.92 -1.31
C GLY A 120 1.83 -3.48 -0.81
N HIS A 121 2.81 -3.13 0.02
CA HIS A 121 2.90 -1.85 0.72
C HIS A 121 1.57 -1.43 1.40
N TYR A 122 0.75 -2.42 1.78
CA TYR A 122 -0.53 -2.15 2.41
C TYR A 122 -0.31 -1.83 3.89
N ALA A 123 -0.59 -0.60 4.29
CA ALA A 123 -0.51 -0.10 5.66
C ALA A 123 -1.67 -0.67 6.50
N VAL A 124 -1.31 -1.47 7.50
CA VAL A 124 -2.22 -2.09 8.47
C VAL A 124 -2.37 -1.23 9.71
N GLU A 125 -1.42 -0.35 9.99
CA GLU A 125 -1.42 0.57 11.12
C GLU A 125 -0.55 1.78 10.79
N VAL A 126 -0.99 2.97 11.20
CA VAL A 126 -0.25 4.22 11.10
C VAL A 126 -0.42 4.90 12.45
N VAL A 127 0.67 5.17 13.14
CA VAL A 127 0.67 5.77 14.48
C VAL A 127 1.57 7.00 14.45
N VAL A 128 1.07 8.14 14.90
CA VAL A 128 1.90 9.34 15.06
C VAL A 128 2.93 9.06 16.15
N THR A 129 4.20 9.30 15.85
CA THR A 129 5.29 9.18 16.81
C THR A 129 5.70 10.58 17.19
N GLU A 130 5.58 10.94 18.46
CA GLU A 130 6.13 12.20 18.96
C GLU A 130 7.66 12.15 18.77
N GLU A 131 8.23 13.16 18.11
CA GLU A 131 9.68 13.31 18.08
C GLU A 131 10.16 13.42 19.52
N VAL A 132 11.02 12.49 19.94
CA VAL A 132 11.79 12.70 21.16
C VAL A 132 12.77 13.82 20.82
N ASP A 133 12.45 15.04 21.22
CA ASP A 133 13.29 16.22 21.10
C ASP A 133 14.58 15.99 21.91
N VAL A 134 15.59 15.37 21.28
CA VAL A 134 16.85 15.02 21.94
C VAL A 134 17.57 16.29 22.44
N ASP A 135 17.30 17.44 21.82
CA ASP A 135 17.95 18.71 22.14
C ASP A 135 17.58 19.27 23.54
N ASN A 136 16.43 18.88 24.11
CA ASN A 136 16.07 19.30 25.47
C ASN A 136 16.68 18.41 26.57
N SER A 137 17.11 17.19 26.25
CA SER A 137 17.63 16.23 27.25
C SER A 137 19.10 16.43 27.63
N ILE A 138 19.89 17.07 26.75
CA ILE A 138 21.31 17.39 27.01
C ILE A 138 21.43 18.65 27.91
N SER A 139 20.40 19.49 27.94
CA SER A 139 20.38 20.74 28.71
C SER A 139 20.13 20.52 30.21
N GLU A 140 19.40 19.46 30.61
CA GLU A 140 19.12 19.15 32.02
C GLU A 140 20.29 18.42 32.73
N GLU A 141 21.07 17.59 32.02
CA GLU A 141 22.18 16.85 32.63
C GLU A 141 23.41 17.75 32.92
N LYS A 142 23.53 18.88 32.20
CA LYS A 142 24.64 19.84 32.43
C LYS A 142 24.41 20.79 33.61
N GLN A 143 23.17 20.90 34.11
CA GLN A 143 22.84 21.81 35.20
C GLN A 143 22.95 21.18 36.60
N THR A 144 23.00 19.85 36.68
CA THR A 144 23.10 19.11 37.96
C THR A 144 24.53 18.83 38.44
N SER A 145 25.56 19.16 37.65
CA SER A 145 26.96 18.82 38.00
C SER A 145 27.81 20.00 38.53
N ILE A 146 27.23 21.19 38.77
CA ILE A 146 28.00 22.38 39.20
C ILE A 146 27.72 22.80 40.66
N THR A 147 26.73 22.24 41.35
CA THR A 147 26.35 22.70 42.71
C THR A 147 26.70 21.69 43.80
N SER A 148 27.98 21.38 43.99
CA SER A 148 28.45 20.81 45.26
C SER A 148 29.98 20.88 45.39
N THR A 149 30.53 22.07 45.60
CA THR A 149 31.83 22.19 46.26
C THR A 149 31.83 23.50 47.05
N ASP A 150 32.30 23.40 48.29
CA ASP A 150 32.58 24.47 49.25
C ASP A 150 31.38 24.96 50.08
N GLU A 151 31.24 24.38 51.28
CA GLU A 151 31.19 25.19 52.50
C GLU A 151 31.90 24.45 53.64
N GLU A 152 32.75 25.23 54.32
CA GLU A 152 33.79 24.91 55.30
C GLU A 152 33.24 24.78 56.73
#